data_AF-Q4D9C2-F1
#
_entry.id   AF-Q4D9C2-F1
#
_cell.length_a   1.000
_cell.length_b   1.000
_cell.length_c   1.000
_cell.angle_alpha   90.00
_cell.angle_beta   90.00
_cell.angle_gamma   90.00
#
_symmetry.space_group_name_H-M   'P 1'
#
loop_
_entity.id
_entity.type
_entity.pdbx_description
1 polymer ?
#
loop_
_entity_poly.entity_id
_entity_poly.type
_entity_poly.pdbx_seq_one_letter_code
_entity_poly.pdbx_strand_id
1 'polypeptide(L)'
;MSVDFTSKAVDLLKRATTLDEAKEYEEAYRWYMDSIEVFMTAIKYENKNPTKKEMLKNKVRQVMERAKMIKEYLDGSKEGDSNVGNAGSTAQKTASASKKAKEEEEDKQRMRNALGGAIVRVKPNVNWSQIAGLEGAKEALKEAVILPVRFPQLFTGNRKPWKGILMYGPPGTGKSFLAKAVATEADGTFLSVSSADLMSRWLGDSEKLVR
;
A
#
# COMPACT_ATOMS: atom_id res chain seq x y z
N MET A 1 16.60 -25.39 9.42
CA MET A 1 17.04 -24.92 8.09
C MET A 1 17.21 -23.41 8.15
N SER A 2 18.44 -22.90 8.27
CA SER A 2 18.69 -21.46 8.12
C SER A 2 18.52 -21.12 6.64
N VAL A 3 17.38 -20.51 6.29
CA VAL A 3 17.15 -20.01 4.93
C VAL A 3 18.17 -18.90 4.71
N ASP A 4 19.15 -19.12 3.82
CA ASP A 4 20.20 -18.16 3.58
C ASP A 4 19.69 -17.03 2.69
N PHE A 5 19.00 -16.06 3.30
CA PHE A 5 18.39 -14.93 2.59
C PHE A 5 19.40 -14.16 1.73
N THR A 6 20.68 -14.18 2.09
CA THR A 6 21.74 -13.54 1.30
C THR A 6 21.96 -14.21 -0.05
N SER A 7 21.98 -15.55 -0.11
CA SER A 7 22.11 -16.27 -1.39
C SER A 7 20.95 -15.97 -2.34
N LYS A 8 19.72 -16.05 -1.82
CA LYS A 8 18.49 -15.75 -2.58
C LYS A 8 18.49 -14.32 -3.12
N ALA A 9 18.91 -13.34 -2.31
CA ALA A 9 18.98 -11.94 -2.75
C ALA A 9 19.98 -11.74 -3.90
N VAL A 10 21.12 -12.43 -3.84
CA VAL A 10 22.16 -12.40 -4.89
C VAL A 10 21.66 -13.07 -6.17
N ASP A 11 20.93 -14.18 -6.08
CA ASP A 11 20.37 -14.85 -7.26
C ASP A 11 19.32 -14.00 -7.97
N LEU A 12 18.45 -13.34 -7.21
CA LEU A 12 17.49 -12.36 -7.77
C LEU A 12 18.21 -11.17 -8.41
N LEU A 13 19.26 -10.66 -7.77
CA LEU A 13 20.05 -9.57 -8.31
C LEU A 13 20.72 -9.95 -9.63
N LYS A 14 21.26 -11.16 -9.74
CA LYS A 14 21.86 -11.66 -10.99
C LYS A 14 20.84 -11.71 -12.13
N ARG A 15 19.61 -12.16 -11.84
CA ARG A 15 18.51 -12.14 -12.83
C ARG A 15 18.14 -10.72 -13.24
N ALA A 16 18.10 -9.79 -12.29
CA ALA A 16 17.85 -8.39 -12.59
C ALA A 16 18.94 -7.81 -13.51
N THR A 17 20.22 -8.10 -13.25
CA THR A 17 21.33 -7.62 -14.09
C THR A 17 21.32 -8.23 -15.49
N THR A 18 20.97 -9.51 -15.65
CA THR A 18 20.87 -10.12 -16.99
C THR A 18 19.76 -9.50 -17.83
N LEU A 19 18.65 -9.10 -17.22
CA LEU A 19 17.55 -8.42 -17.91
C LEU A 19 17.88 -6.96 -18.22
N ASP A 20 18.62 -6.31 -17.33
CA ASP A 20 19.16 -4.98 -17.55
C ASP A 20 20.16 -4.95 -18.74
N GLU A 21 21.03 -5.96 -18.84
CA GLU A 21 21.91 -6.16 -20.00
C GLU A 21 21.13 -6.49 -21.28
N ALA A 22 20.01 -7.20 -21.17
CA ALA A 22 19.11 -7.50 -22.29
C ALA A 22 18.25 -6.30 -22.74
N LYS A 23 18.38 -5.13 -22.10
CA LYS A 23 17.57 -3.91 -22.34
C LYS A 23 16.07 -4.08 -22.02
N GLU A 24 15.71 -5.08 -21.24
CA GLU A 24 14.33 -5.31 -20.78
C GLU A 24 14.09 -4.56 -19.47
N TYR A 25 14.01 -3.23 -19.56
CA TYR A 25 13.95 -2.34 -18.40
C TYR A 25 12.73 -2.56 -17.50
N GLU A 26 11.58 -2.88 -18.07
CA GLU A 26 10.34 -3.10 -17.31
C GLU A 26 10.42 -4.36 -16.43
N GLU A 27 10.94 -5.46 -16.98
CA GLU A 27 11.18 -6.67 -16.21
C GLU A 27 12.32 -6.50 -15.22
N ALA A 28 13.43 -5.88 -15.64
CA ALA A 28 14.57 -5.60 -14.78
C ALA A 28 14.14 -4.80 -13.54
N TYR A 29 13.28 -3.79 -13.70
CA TYR A 29 12.75 -3.01 -12.58
C TYR A 29 12.02 -3.88 -11.56
N ARG A 30 11.14 -4.78 -12.01
CA ARG A 30 10.41 -5.70 -11.13
C ARG A 30 11.37 -6.59 -10.32
N TRP A 31 12.35 -7.19 -10.99
CA TRP A 31 13.34 -8.05 -10.32
C TRP A 31 14.26 -7.28 -9.37
N TYR A 32 14.57 -6.01 -9.67
CA TYR A 32 15.29 -5.15 -8.74
C TYR A 32 14.49 -4.89 -7.46
N MET A 33 13.19 -4.59 -7.58
CA MET A 33 12.31 -4.39 -6.42
C MET A 33 12.25 -5.66 -5.54
N ASP A 34 12.04 -6.82 -6.16
CA ASP A 34 12.01 -8.12 -5.45
C ASP A 34 13.35 -8.42 -4.74
N SER A 35 14.48 -8.12 -5.40
CA SER A 35 15.81 -8.29 -4.81
C SER A 35 16.00 -7.40 -3.57
N ILE A 36 15.54 -6.14 -3.62
CA ILE A 36 15.62 -5.19 -2.51
C ILE A 36 14.81 -5.69 -1.29
N GLU A 37 13.61 -6.23 -1.51
CA GLU A 37 12.78 -6.78 -0.41
C GLU A 37 13.48 -7.94 0.30
N VAL A 38 14.10 -8.85 -0.47
CA VAL A 38 14.86 -9.98 0.10
C VAL A 38 16.10 -9.48 0.83
N PHE A 39 16.81 -8.48 0.30
CA PHE A 39 17.95 -7.88 1.00
C PHE A 39 17.54 -7.19 2.30
N MET A 40 16.42 -6.46 2.33
CA MET A 40 15.89 -5.83 3.54
C MET A 40 15.52 -6.88 4.60
N THR A 41 14.95 -8.00 4.16
CA THR A 41 14.68 -9.16 5.01
C THR A 41 15.98 -9.74 5.57
N ALA A 42 17.01 -9.91 4.73
CA ALA A 42 18.32 -10.38 5.17
C ALA A 42 18.96 -9.46 6.22
N ILE A 43 18.87 -8.13 6.04
CA ILE A 43 19.38 -7.12 7.00
C ILE A 43 18.64 -7.21 8.34
N LYS A 44 17.35 -7.54 8.34
CA LYS A 44 16.53 -7.68 9.55
C LYS A 44 16.92 -8.90 10.38
N TYR A 45 17.32 -10.01 9.74
CA TYR A 45 17.70 -11.25 10.42
C TYR A 45 19.21 -11.36 10.71
N GLU A 46 20.05 -10.55 10.06
CA GLU A 46 21.50 -10.51 10.30
C GLU A 46 21.83 -9.70 11.56
N ASN A 47 21.68 -10.32 12.72
CA ASN A 47 22.01 -9.72 14.03
C ASN A 47 23.44 -9.99 14.52
N LYS A 48 24.22 -10.83 13.83
CA LYS A 48 25.50 -11.32 14.35
C LYS A 48 26.71 -10.47 13.96
N ASN A 49 26.78 -9.99 12.72
CA ASN A 49 27.96 -9.31 12.19
C ASN A 49 27.65 -7.87 11.70
N PRO A 50 28.10 -6.81 12.41
CA PRO A 50 27.86 -5.43 12.01
C PRO A 50 28.49 -5.10 10.64
N THR A 51 29.66 -5.67 10.34
CA THR A 51 30.36 -5.49 9.06
C THR A 51 29.55 -6.04 7.87
N LYS A 52 28.95 -7.23 8.04
CA LYS A 52 28.12 -7.86 7.00
C LYS A 52 26.85 -7.05 6.76
N LYS A 53 26.24 -6.55 7.83
CA LYS A 53 25.07 -5.65 7.76
C LYS A 53 25.39 -4.36 7.00
N GLU A 54 26.56 -3.77 7.23
CA GLU A 54 26.99 -2.56 6.54
C GLU A 54 27.26 -2.80 5.05
N MET A 55 27.90 -3.93 4.71
CA MET A 55 28.06 -4.36 3.31
C MET A 55 26.72 -4.57 2.61
N LEU A 56 25.76 -5.21 3.27
CA LEU A 56 24.40 -5.42 2.75
C LEU A 56 23.69 -4.09 2.50
N LYS A 57 23.74 -3.13 3.43
CA LYS A 57 23.17 -1.79 3.24
C LYS A 57 23.80 -1.06 2.06
N ASN A 58 25.12 -1.08 1.95
CA ASN A 58 25.83 -0.47 0.83
C ASN A 58 25.42 -1.09 -0.50
N LYS A 59 25.21 -2.42 -0.53
CA LYS A 59 24.71 -3.11 -1.73
C LYS A 59 23.28 -2.73 -2.05
N VAL A 60 22.38 -2.70 -1.07
CA VAL A 60 20.99 -2.24 -1.24
C VAL A 60 20.94 -0.84 -1.81
N ARG A 61 21.79 0.08 -1.33
CA ARG A 61 21.87 1.45 -1.85
C ARG A 61 22.23 1.48 -3.34
N GLN A 62 23.21 0.69 -3.77
CA GLN A 62 23.58 0.58 -5.19
C GLN A 62 22.43 0.05 -6.05
N VAL A 63 21.74 -0.99 -5.56
CA VAL A 63 20.61 -1.61 -6.26
C VAL A 63 19.43 -0.65 -6.38
N MET A 64 19.12 0.08 -5.30
CA MET A 64 18.08 1.12 -5.29
C MET A 64 18.36 2.21 -6.31
N GLU A 65 19.61 2.66 -6.40
CA GLU A 65 19.99 3.73 -7.32
C GLU A 65 19.85 3.28 -8.78
N ARG A 66 20.21 2.03 -9.10
CA ARG A 66 19.96 1.47 -10.43
C ARG A 66 18.47 1.37 -10.74
N ALA A 67 17.65 0.93 -9.79
CA ALA A 67 16.20 0.84 -9.95
C ALA A 67 15.55 2.22 -10.19
N LYS A 68 16.05 3.29 -9.54
CA LYS A 68 15.59 4.66 -9.81
C LYS A 68 15.93 5.14 -11.22
N MET A 69 17.16 4.92 -11.69
CA MET A 69 17.56 5.29 -13.06
C MET A 69 16.68 4.59 -14.11
N ILE A 70 16.38 3.31 -13.90
CA ILE A 70 15.48 2.56 -14.79
C ILE A 70 14.07 3.15 -14.75
N LYS A 71 13.58 3.51 -13.56
CA LYS A 71 12.27 4.15 -13.41
C LYS A 71 12.21 5.49 -14.15
N GLU A 72 13.22 6.34 -13.99
CA GLU A 72 13.30 7.62 -14.71
C GLU A 72 13.35 7.43 -16.23
N TYR A 73 14.06 6.40 -16.71
CA TYR A 73 14.08 6.04 -18.13
C TYR A 73 12.70 5.56 -18.63
N LEU A 74 11.98 4.76 -17.85
CA LEU A 74 10.63 4.27 -18.18
C LEU A 74 9.59 5.40 -18.13
N ASP A 75 9.67 6.30 -17.15
CA ASP A 75 8.78 7.44 -17.03
C ASP A 75 9.04 8.45 -18.17
N GLY A 76 10.31 8.73 -18.50
CA GLY A 76 10.68 9.59 -19.63
C GLY A 76 10.32 9.01 -21.00
N SER A 77 10.35 7.68 -21.17
CA SER A 77 9.93 7.04 -22.42
C SER A 77 8.41 7.08 -22.61
N LYS A 78 7.62 7.14 -21.53
CA LYS A 78 6.15 7.23 -21.59
C LYS A 78 5.64 8.63 -21.93
N GLU A 79 6.45 9.68 -21.72
CA GLU A 79 6.09 11.05 -22.12
C GLU A 79 6.42 11.36 -23.58
N GLY A 80 7.19 10.51 -24.28
CA GLY A 80 7.63 10.74 -25.66
C GLY A 80 6.82 10.05 -26.77
N ASP A 81 5.89 9.14 -26.45
CA ASP A 81 5.22 8.28 -27.44
C ASP A 81 3.79 8.74 -27.83
N SER A 82 3.53 10.04 -27.74
CA SER A 82 2.28 10.65 -28.19
C SER A 82 2.49 11.65 -29.33
N ASN A 83 3.15 11.26 -30.42
CA ASN A 83 3.00 11.95 -31.72
C ASN A 83 3.60 11.15 -32.88
N VAL A 84 2.89 11.14 -34.03
CA VAL A 84 3.22 10.53 -35.35
C VAL A 84 2.87 9.03 -35.43
N GLY A 85 1.75 8.61 -36.04
CA GLY A 85 1.43 8.60 -37.49
C GLY A 85 1.75 7.20 -38.04
N ASN A 86 0.96 6.47 -38.83
CA ASN A 86 -0.21 6.70 -39.66
C ASN A 86 -0.71 5.32 -40.17
N ALA A 87 -1.97 5.27 -40.61
CA ALA A 87 -2.55 4.37 -41.61
C ALA A 87 -2.80 2.89 -41.27
N GLY A 88 -4.09 2.51 -41.28
CA GLY A 88 -4.49 1.11 -41.40
C GLY A 88 -5.90 0.80 -40.88
N SER A 89 -6.93 1.36 -41.53
CA SER A 89 -8.28 0.78 -41.65
C SER A 89 -8.78 -0.15 -40.52
N THR A 90 -9.41 0.40 -39.46
CA THR A 90 -10.55 -0.18 -38.67
C THR A 90 -10.92 0.85 -37.59
N ALA A 91 -11.30 2.06 -38.02
CA ALA A 91 -11.43 3.23 -37.15
C ALA A 91 -12.90 3.60 -36.92
N GLN A 92 -13.58 2.90 -36.00
CA GLN A 92 -14.82 3.47 -35.41
C GLN A 92 -15.22 2.91 -34.04
N LYS A 93 -14.64 1.81 -33.54
CA LYS A 93 -15.01 1.23 -32.22
C LYS A 93 -13.94 1.33 -31.12
N THR A 94 -12.69 1.66 -31.45
CA THR A 94 -11.57 1.67 -30.50
C THR A 94 -11.30 3.05 -29.89
N ALA A 95 -11.66 4.15 -30.57
CA ALA A 95 -11.45 5.52 -30.08
C ALA A 95 -12.35 5.92 -28.91
N SER A 96 -13.54 5.31 -28.77
CA SER A 96 -14.45 5.55 -27.66
C SER A 96 -13.97 4.91 -26.35
N ALA A 97 -13.25 3.79 -26.43
CA ALA A 97 -12.74 3.09 -25.25
C ALA A 97 -11.54 3.81 -24.62
N SER A 98 -10.62 4.32 -25.44
CA SER A 98 -9.45 5.07 -24.96
C SER A 98 -9.84 6.41 -24.34
N LYS A 99 -10.81 7.13 -24.92
CA LYS A 99 -11.34 8.37 -24.35
C LYS A 99 -12.05 8.14 -23.01
N LYS A 100 -12.89 7.10 -22.94
CA LYS A 100 -13.60 6.73 -21.70
C LYS A 100 -12.66 6.29 -20.58
N ALA A 101 -11.61 5.53 -20.90
CA ALA A 101 -10.60 5.13 -19.91
C ALA A 101 -9.83 6.32 -19.36
N LYS A 102 -9.49 7.31 -20.22
CA LYS A 102 -8.80 8.52 -19.80
C LYS A 102 -9.68 9.40 -18.91
N GLU A 103 -10.96 9.56 -19.27
CA GLU A 103 -11.95 10.26 -18.44
C GLU A 103 -12.16 9.56 -17.08
N GLU A 104 -12.23 8.23 -17.05
CA GLU A 104 -12.35 7.46 -15.81
C GLU A 104 -11.12 7.58 -14.89
N GLU A 105 -9.91 7.61 -15.43
CA GLU A 105 -8.69 7.82 -14.64
C GLU A 105 -8.57 9.26 -14.12
N GLU A 106 -8.93 10.25 -14.94
CA GLU A 106 -9.00 11.65 -14.50
C GLU A 106 -10.03 11.82 -13.38
N ASP A 107 -11.21 11.22 -13.51
CA ASP A 107 -12.23 11.19 -12.47
C ASP A 107 -11.70 10.52 -11.20
N LYS A 108 -11.14 9.30 -11.28
CA LYS A 108 -10.56 8.61 -10.12
C LYS A 108 -9.47 9.43 -9.44
N GLN A 109 -8.62 10.12 -10.19
CA GLN A 109 -7.56 10.94 -9.64
C GLN A 109 -8.13 12.19 -8.95
N ARG A 110 -9.13 12.85 -9.54
CA ARG A 110 -9.87 13.94 -8.89
C ARG A 110 -10.52 13.48 -7.58
N MET A 111 -11.15 12.31 -7.57
CA MET A 111 -11.78 11.73 -6.39
C MET A 111 -10.77 11.35 -5.31
N ARG A 112 -9.64 10.74 -5.70
CA ARG A 112 -8.55 10.43 -4.77
C ARG A 112 -7.98 11.69 -4.14
N ASN A 113 -7.86 12.78 -4.90
CA ASN A 113 -7.42 14.07 -4.38
C ASN A 113 -8.44 14.69 -3.43
N ALA A 114 -9.74 14.60 -3.74
CA ALA A 114 -10.82 15.05 -2.86
C ALA A 114 -10.82 14.28 -1.52
N LEU A 115 -10.68 12.95 -1.57
CA LEU A 115 -10.59 12.10 -0.38
C LEU A 115 -9.25 12.24 0.36
N GLY A 116 -8.19 12.69 -0.31
CA GLY A 116 -6.86 12.84 0.28
C GLY A 116 -6.82 13.73 1.51
N GLY A 117 -7.72 14.73 1.59
CA GLY A 117 -7.88 15.59 2.78
C GLY A 117 -8.67 14.95 3.93
N ALA A 118 -9.65 14.11 3.61
CA ALA A 118 -10.49 13.41 4.60
C ALA A 118 -9.79 12.17 5.19
N ILE A 119 -8.95 11.52 4.39
CA ILE A 119 -8.17 10.36 4.80
C ILE A 119 -6.98 10.84 5.64
N VAL A 120 -7.21 10.95 6.95
CA VAL A 120 -6.13 11.15 7.92
C VAL A 120 -5.22 9.91 7.92
N ARG A 121 -4.18 9.91 7.08
CA ARG A 121 -3.18 8.83 7.05
C ARG A 121 -2.33 8.77 8.32
N VAL A 122 -2.45 9.76 9.19
CA VAL A 122 -1.65 9.87 10.41
C VAL A 122 -2.08 8.79 11.39
N LYS A 123 -1.17 7.85 11.66
CA LYS A 123 -1.34 6.87 12.74
C LYS A 123 -1.44 7.63 14.07
N PRO A 124 -2.58 7.55 14.78
CA PRO A 124 -2.64 8.12 16.13
C PRO A 124 -1.62 7.41 17.03
N ASN A 125 -1.06 8.11 18.01
CA ASN A 125 -0.18 7.52 19.02
C ASN A 125 -0.94 7.40 20.35
N VAL A 126 -2.00 6.58 20.34
CA VAL A 126 -2.86 6.37 21.51
C VAL A 126 -2.77 4.90 21.92
N ASN A 127 -2.38 4.61 23.15
CA ASN A 127 -2.25 3.23 23.65
C ASN A 127 -3.44 2.85 24.53
N TRP A 128 -3.70 1.54 24.69
CA TRP A 128 -4.78 1.05 25.58
C TRP A 128 -4.66 1.54 27.03
N SER A 129 -3.44 1.81 27.50
CA SER A 129 -3.15 2.31 28.85
C SER A 129 -3.66 3.74 29.09
N GLN A 130 -3.88 4.52 28.03
CA GLN A 130 -4.41 5.88 28.15
C GLN A 130 -5.94 5.92 28.27
N ILE A 131 -6.61 4.77 28.12
CA ILE A 131 -8.07 4.64 28.21
C ILE A 131 -8.44 4.09 29.57
N ALA A 132 -9.09 4.90 30.40
CA ALA A 132 -9.60 4.46 31.69
C ALA A 132 -10.89 3.62 31.51
N GLY A 133 -10.93 2.45 32.16
CA GLY A 133 -12.11 1.57 32.17
C GLY A 133 -12.44 0.92 30.82
N LEU A 134 -13.72 0.62 30.61
CA LEU A 134 -14.26 0.03 29.36
C LEU A 134 -13.67 -1.35 28.99
N GLU A 135 -13.29 -2.17 29.98
CA GLU A 135 -12.59 -3.44 29.72
C GLU A 135 -13.36 -4.39 28.78
N GLY A 136 -14.67 -4.52 28.93
CA GLY A 136 -15.48 -5.33 28.00
C GLY A 136 -15.45 -4.82 26.56
N ALA A 137 -15.43 -3.49 26.35
CA ALA A 137 -15.32 -2.91 25.01
C ALA A 137 -13.89 -3.07 24.45
N LYS A 138 -12.86 -2.92 25.28
CA LYS A 138 -11.46 -3.15 24.89
C LYS A 138 -11.25 -4.60 24.48
N GLU A 139 -11.76 -5.56 25.24
CA GLU A 139 -11.67 -6.99 24.95
C GLU A 139 -12.36 -7.33 23.63
N ALA A 140 -13.61 -6.89 23.46
CA ALA A 140 -14.35 -7.07 22.20
C ALA A 140 -13.61 -6.48 20.99
N LEU A 141 -13.01 -5.28 21.13
CA LEU A 141 -12.23 -4.66 20.06
C LEU A 141 -10.91 -5.39 19.77
N LYS A 142 -10.23 -5.91 20.80
CA LYS A 142 -9.03 -6.75 20.64
C LYS A 142 -9.36 -8.02 19.87
N GLU A 143 -10.45 -8.70 20.20
CA GLU A 143 -10.90 -9.90 19.50
C GLU A 143 -11.37 -9.62 18.08
N ALA A 144 -12.07 -8.50 17.88
CA ALA A 144 -12.64 -8.16 16.58
C ALA A 144 -11.60 -7.67 15.57
N VAL A 145 -10.59 -6.92 16.02
CA VAL A 145 -9.62 -6.25 15.14
C VAL A 145 -8.21 -6.84 15.25
N ILE A 146 -7.69 -7.01 16.48
CA ILE A 146 -6.30 -7.42 16.68
C ILE A 146 -6.12 -8.93 16.42
N LEU A 147 -7.08 -9.76 16.87
CA LEU A 147 -6.97 -11.22 16.74
C LEU A 147 -6.93 -11.69 15.28
N PRO A 148 -7.76 -11.17 14.35
CA PRO A 148 -7.66 -11.52 12.93
C PRO A 148 -6.35 -11.09 12.28
N VAL A 149 -5.81 -9.93 12.67
CA VAL A 149 -4.55 -9.41 12.13
C VAL A 149 -3.35 -10.23 12.62
N ARG A 150 -3.34 -10.63 13.91
CA ARG A 150 -2.24 -11.41 14.49
C ARG A 150 -2.30 -12.90 14.17
N PHE A 151 -3.50 -13.48 14.07
CA PHE A 151 -3.71 -14.90 13.86
C PHE A 151 -4.74 -15.17 12.74
N PRO A 152 -4.43 -14.81 11.48
CA PRO A 152 -5.33 -15.01 10.36
C PRO A 152 -5.76 -16.47 10.17
N GLN A 153 -4.92 -17.43 10.57
CA GLN A 153 -5.21 -18.87 10.51
C GLN A 153 -6.41 -19.30 11.37
N LEU A 154 -6.73 -18.56 12.44
CA LEU A 154 -7.88 -18.85 13.28
C LEU A 154 -9.21 -18.49 12.62
N PHE A 155 -9.18 -17.58 11.63
CA PHE A 155 -10.35 -17.05 10.93
C PHE A 155 -10.47 -17.66 9.54
N THR A 156 -10.47 -19.00 9.48
CA THR A 156 -10.67 -19.79 8.27
C THR A 156 -12.01 -20.54 8.32
N GLY A 157 -12.57 -20.85 7.14
CA GLY A 157 -13.87 -21.53 7.03
C GLY A 157 -15.05 -20.68 7.49
N ASN A 158 -15.83 -21.21 8.45
CA ASN A 158 -17.04 -20.55 8.95
C ASN A 158 -16.76 -19.37 9.89
N ARG A 159 -15.57 -19.32 10.51
CA ARG A 159 -15.18 -18.22 11.40
C ARG A 159 -14.63 -17.07 10.58
N LYS A 160 -15.40 -15.98 10.48
CA LYS A 160 -15.03 -14.76 9.75
C LYS A 160 -14.73 -13.61 10.70
N PRO A 161 -13.79 -12.71 10.37
CA PRO A 161 -13.55 -11.51 11.15
C PRO A 161 -14.77 -10.58 11.11
N TRP A 162 -14.86 -9.69 12.09
CA TRP A 162 -15.95 -8.72 12.20
C TRP A 162 -15.81 -7.68 11.08
N LYS A 163 -16.92 -7.40 10.38
CA LYS A 163 -16.92 -6.43 9.27
C LYS A 163 -17.21 -4.99 9.70
N GLY A 164 -17.85 -4.82 10.86
CA GLY A 164 -18.24 -3.51 11.37
C GLY A 164 -18.55 -3.58 12.85
N ILE A 165 -18.22 -2.51 13.57
CA ILE A 165 -18.40 -2.39 15.01
C ILE A 165 -19.09 -1.05 15.27
N LEU A 166 -20.26 -1.09 15.90
CA LEU A 166 -20.99 0.12 16.28
C LEU A 166 -20.72 0.44 17.76
N MET A 167 -20.17 1.61 18.02
CA MET A 167 -20.00 2.14 19.38
C MET A 167 -21.03 3.25 19.63
N TYR A 168 -21.88 3.08 20.63
CA TYR A 168 -22.92 4.06 20.99
C TYR A 168 -22.79 4.51 22.46
N GLY A 169 -23.53 5.55 22.84
CA GLY A 169 -23.61 6.08 24.21
C GLY A 169 -23.51 7.61 24.28
N PRO A 170 -23.48 8.19 25.49
CA PRO A 170 -23.41 9.65 25.69
C PRO A 170 -22.21 10.31 24.98
N PRO A 171 -22.27 11.62 24.67
CA PRO A 171 -21.12 12.35 24.16
C PRO A 171 -19.99 12.39 25.21
N GLY A 172 -18.74 12.40 24.77
CA GLY A 172 -17.58 12.50 25.68
C GLY A 172 -17.11 11.20 26.34
N THR A 173 -17.75 10.05 26.11
CA THR A 173 -17.35 8.76 26.73
C THR A 173 -16.16 8.07 26.04
N GLY A 174 -15.36 8.79 25.26
CA GLY A 174 -14.14 8.25 24.64
C GLY A 174 -14.32 7.35 23.41
N LYS A 175 -15.51 7.26 22.78
CA LYS A 175 -15.73 6.41 21.58
C LYS A 175 -14.71 6.67 20.45
N SER A 176 -14.51 7.93 20.08
CA SER A 176 -13.52 8.30 19.04
C SER A 176 -12.08 8.09 19.51
N PHE A 177 -11.82 8.21 20.82
CA PHE A 177 -10.49 7.98 21.39
C PHE A 177 -10.14 6.49 21.42
N LEU A 178 -11.13 5.64 21.70
CA LEU A 178 -11.05 4.18 21.61
C LEU A 178 -10.77 3.72 20.18
N ALA A 179 -11.45 4.30 19.19
CA ALA A 179 -11.19 4.02 17.78
C ALA A 179 -9.75 4.38 17.37
N LYS A 180 -9.21 5.50 17.87
CA LYS A 180 -7.81 5.87 17.66
C LYS A 180 -6.84 4.85 18.27
N ALA A 181 -7.09 4.41 19.51
CA ALA A 181 -6.24 3.42 20.16
C ALA A 181 -6.22 2.07 19.42
N VAL A 182 -7.38 1.63 18.94
CA VAL A 182 -7.48 0.42 18.10
C VAL A 182 -6.60 0.55 16.84
N ALA A 183 -6.64 1.71 16.17
CA ALA A 183 -5.81 1.92 14.99
C ALA A 183 -4.30 1.92 15.28
N THR A 184 -3.89 2.48 16.43
CA THR A 184 -2.49 2.44 16.88
C THR A 184 -2.01 1.00 17.10
N GLU A 185 -2.84 0.19 17.75
CA GLU A 185 -2.50 -1.17 18.22
C GLU A 185 -2.64 -2.24 17.14
N ALA A 186 -3.54 -2.04 16.18
CA ALA A 186 -3.68 -2.90 15.00
C ALA A 186 -2.64 -2.60 13.91
N ASP A 187 -1.80 -1.58 14.09
CA ASP A 187 -0.90 -1.04 13.05
C ASP A 187 -1.63 -0.73 11.74
N GLY A 188 -2.88 -0.26 11.87
CA GLY A 188 -3.79 -0.01 10.76
C GLY A 188 -3.85 1.46 10.36
N THR A 189 -4.37 1.72 9.15
CA THR A 189 -4.68 3.10 8.71
C THR A 189 -6.00 3.54 9.35
N PHE A 190 -5.99 4.69 10.03
CA PHE A 190 -7.20 5.26 10.65
C PHE A 190 -7.93 6.18 9.67
N LEU A 191 -9.06 5.75 9.12
CA LEU A 191 -9.86 6.58 8.21
C LEU A 191 -10.96 7.29 9.00
N SER A 192 -10.81 8.60 9.20
CA SER A 192 -11.83 9.44 9.84
C SER A 192 -12.69 10.09 8.76
N VAL A 193 -13.81 9.46 8.41
CA VAL A 193 -14.74 9.99 7.40
C VAL A 193 -15.92 10.67 8.09
N SER A 194 -16.18 11.92 7.71
CA SER A 194 -17.38 12.67 8.09
C SER A 194 -18.40 12.68 6.96
N SER A 195 -19.67 12.97 7.26
CA SER A 195 -20.71 13.14 6.25
C SER A 195 -20.35 14.20 5.21
N ALA A 196 -19.61 15.24 5.62
CA ALA A 196 -19.15 16.30 4.73
C ALA A 196 -18.16 15.82 3.66
N ASP A 197 -17.39 14.77 3.94
CA ASP A 197 -16.37 14.24 3.03
C ASP A 197 -16.97 13.37 1.91
N LEU A 198 -18.15 12.79 2.17
CA LEU A 198 -18.86 11.92 1.22
C LEU A 198 -19.84 12.69 0.34
N MET A 199 -20.18 13.93 0.70
CA MET A 199 -21.14 14.74 -0.04
C MET A 199 -20.44 15.60 -1.09
N SER A 200 -20.78 15.39 -2.36
CA SER A 200 -20.40 16.26 -3.47
C SER A 200 -21.57 17.12 -3.94
N ARG A 201 -21.29 18.30 -4.50
CA ARG A 201 -22.32 19.15 -5.14
C ARG A 201 -22.91 18.52 -6.41
N TRP A 202 -22.17 17.63 -7.05
CA TRP A 202 -22.54 16.99 -8.32
C TRP A 202 -23.27 15.67 -8.07
N LEU A 203 -24.32 15.41 -8.85
CA LEU A 203 -25.11 14.18 -8.75
C LEU A 203 -24.30 12.97 -9.23
N GLY A 204 -24.25 11.91 -8.42
CA GLY A 204 -23.53 10.67 -8.72
C GLY A 204 -22.07 10.63 -8.26
N ASP A 205 -21.47 11.78 -7.94
CA ASP A 205 -20.09 11.83 -7.43
C ASP A 205 -20.00 11.25 -6.01
N SER A 206 -21.00 11.45 -5.15
CA SER A 206 -21.04 10.85 -3.81
C SER A 206 -20.95 9.32 -3.82
N GLU A 207 -21.60 8.65 -4.78
CA GLU A 207 -21.54 7.19 -4.91
C GLU A 207 -20.16 6.71 -5.36
N LYS A 208 -19.51 7.48 -6.25
CA LYS A 208 -18.14 7.21 -6.69
C LYS A 208 -17.13 7.38 -5.54
N LEU A 209 -17.39 8.25 -4.55
CA LEU A 209 -16.52 8.42 -3.37
C LEU A 209 -16.57 7.24 -2.40
N VAL A 210 -17.70 6.54 -2.33
CA VAL A 210 -17.90 5.40 -1.42
C VAL A 210 -17.33 4.09 -2.00
N ARG A 211 -17.25 3.98 -3.33
CA ARG A 211 -16.86 2.77 -4.05
C ARG A 211 -15.35 2.62 -4.22
#